data_AF-A0AAN4UQS5-F1
#
_entry.id   AF-A0AAN4UQS5-F1
#
_cell.length_a   1.000
_cell.length_b   1.000
_cell.length_c   1.000
_cell.angle_alpha   90.00
_cell.angle_beta   90.00
_cell.angle_gamma   90.00
#
_symmetry.space_group_name_H-M   'P 1'
#
loop_
_entity.id
_entity.type
_entity.pdbx_description
1 polymer ?
#
loop_
_entity_poly.entity_id
_entity_poly.type
_entity_poly.pdbx_seq_one_letter_code
_entity_poly.pdbx_strand_id
1 'polypeptide(L)'
;MATRNVVLTESQSALVDRLVASGRYQNASEALRAGLRLLESEEAQLDALLARLESGLDEARRGDLAEGSGEDAIRRAFRAARTAL
;
A
#
# COMPACT_ATOMS: atom_id res chain seq x y z
N MET A 1 14.99 -8.62 19.04
CA MET A 1 15.07 -8.07 17.66
C MET A 1 16.29 -8.67 16.98
N ALA A 2 16.20 -9.08 15.72
CA ALA A 2 17.36 -9.53 14.96
C ALA A 2 18.08 -8.32 14.34
N THR A 3 19.41 -8.29 14.37
CA THR A 3 20.24 -7.26 13.74
C THR A 3 20.74 -7.74 12.39
N ARG A 4 20.67 -6.88 11.37
CA ARG A 4 21.23 -7.12 10.03
C ARG A 4 22.04 -5.90 9.61
N ASN A 5 23.22 -6.13 9.03
CA ASN A 5 24.03 -5.09 8.43
C ASN A 5 23.55 -4.84 7.00
N VAL A 6 23.42 -3.58 6.62
CA VAL A 6 22.99 -3.15 5.29
C VAL A 6 23.99 -2.15 4.75
N VAL A 7 24.29 -2.23 3.46
CA VAL A 7 25.12 -1.24 2.77
C VAL A 7 24.17 -0.26 2.10
N LEU A 8 24.33 1.02 2.40
CA LEU A 8 23.55 2.10 1.80
C LEU A 8 24.36 2.77 0.68
N THR A 9 23.66 3.24 -0.33
CA THR A 9 24.25 4.21 -1.27
C THR A 9 24.51 5.53 -0.56
N GLU A 10 25.39 6.36 -1.12
CA GLU A 10 25.67 7.71 -0.59
C GLU A 10 24.39 8.54 -0.42
N SER A 11 23.49 8.51 -1.42
CA SER A 11 22.23 9.23 -1.38
C SER A 11 21.27 8.74 -0.30
N GLN A 12 21.23 7.44 -0.02
CA GLN A 12 20.43 6.84 1.04
C GLN A 12 20.99 7.20 2.41
N SER A 13 22.32 7.13 2.60
CA SER A 13 22.97 7.55 3.84
C SER A 13 22.66 9.01 4.15
N ALA A 14 22.85 9.90 3.18
CA ALA A 14 22.56 11.33 3.33
C ALA A 14 21.09 11.60 3.66
N LEU A 15 20.15 10.80 3.13
CA LEU A 15 18.74 10.89 3.49
C LEU A 15 18.51 10.50 4.96
N VAL A 16 19.05 9.37 5.40
CA VAL A 16 18.94 8.90 6.79
C VAL A 16 19.52 9.93 7.75
N ASP A 17 20.70 10.49 7.44
CA ASP A 17 21.36 11.50 8.25
C ASP A 17 20.50 12.76 8.39
N ARG A 18 19.89 13.24 7.30
CA ARG A 18 18.95 14.39 7.35
C ARG A 18 17.73 14.09 8.21
N LEU A 19 17.15 12.90 8.10
CA LEU A 19 15.97 12.51 8.87
C LEU A 19 16.28 12.45 10.36
N VAL A 20 17.44 11.92 10.74
CA VAL A 20 17.89 11.89 12.14
C VAL A 20 18.25 13.29 12.64
N ALA A 21 19.01 14.07 11.87
CA ALA A 21 19.38 15.44 12.24
C ALA A 21 18.17 16.36 12.41
N SER A 22 17.09 16.13 11.65
CA SER A 22 15.83 16.87 11.80
C SER A 22 15.05 16.51 13.08
N GLY A 23 15.44 15.44 13.78
CA GLY A 23 14.72 14.91 14.94
C GLY A 23 13.48 14.08 14.59
N ARG A 24 13.18 13.87 13.30
CA ARG A 24 12.04 13.04 12.87
C ARG A 24 12.17 11.58 13.32
N TYR A 25 13.40 11.08 13.39
CA TYR A 25 13.71 9.76 13.97
C TYR A 25 14.93 9.89 14.88
N GLN A 26 14.99 9.06 15.94
CA GLN A 26 16.09 9.13 16.89
C GLN A 26 17.39 8.50 16.37
N ASN A 27 17.29 7.56 15.43
CA ASN A 27 18.44 6.87 14.85
C ASN A 27 18.11 6.25 13.48
N ALA A 28 19.16 5.82 12.78
CA ALA A 28 19.07 5.19 11.47
C ALA A 28 18.18 3.93 11.48
N SER A 29 18.29 3.08 12.51
CA SER A 29 17.50 1.85 12.58
C SER A 29 16.00 2.13 12.68
N GLU A 30 15.60 3.20 13.38
CA GLU A 30 14.20 3.62 13.43
C GLU A 30 13.71 4.14 12.08
N ALA A 31 14.50 5.00 11.43
CA ALA A 31 14.18 5.52 10.09
C ALA A 31 14.01 4.39 9.06
N LEU A 32 14.93 3.42 9.07
CA LEU A 32 14.87 2.25 8.19
C LEU A 32 13.65 1.38 8.48
N ARG A 33 13.32 1.11 9.76
CA ARG A 33 12.10 0.38 10.11
C ARG A 33 10.84 1.12 9.67
N ALA A 34 10.81 2.44 9.75
CA ALA A 34 9.68 3.23 9.24
C ALA A 34 9.56 3.11 7.71
N GLY A 35 10.68 3.12 6.99
CA GLY A 35 10.71 2.85 5.55
C GLY A 35 10.20 1.45 5.19
N LEU A 36 10.62 0.42 5.93
CA LEU A 36 10.15 -0.96 5.71
C LEU A 36 8.64 -1.09 5.97
N ARG A 37 8.10 -0.47 7.02
CA ARG A 37 6.65 -0.48 7.26
C ARG A 37 5.87 0.19 6.14
N LEU A 38 6.41 1.24 5.53
CA LEU A 38 5.79 1.88 4.38
C LEU A 38 5.77 0.92 3.18
N LEU A 39 6.91 0.28 2.89
CA LEU A 39 7.01 -0.72 1.82
C LEU A 39 6.03 -1.89 2.04
N GLU A 40 6.00 -2.46 3.24
CA GLU A 40 5.07 -3.54 3.60
C GLU A 40 3.60 -3.12 3.39
N SER A 41 3.26 -1.87 3.75
CA SER A 41 1.91 -1.34 3.53
C SER A 41 1.57 -1.16 2.04
N GLU A 42 2.53 -0.70 1.23
CA GLU A 42 2.33 -0.53 -0.21
C GLU A 42 2.17 -1.89 -0.92
N GLU A 43 3.03 -2.86 -0.58
CA GLU A 43 2.94 -4.23 -1.10
C GLU A 43 1.60 -4.88 -0.72
N ALA A 44 1.18 -4.76 0.55
CA ALA A 44 -0.10 -5.30 1.00
C ALA A 44 -1.31 -4.68 0.28
N GLN A 45 -1.26 -3.38 -0.03
CA GLN A 45 -2.32 -2.70 -0.79
C GLN A 45 -2.36 -3.18 -2.24
N LEU A 46 -1.20 -3.37 -2.87
CA LEU A 46 -1.11 -3.90 -4.23
C LEU A 46 -1.64 -5.34 -4.29
N ASP A 47 -1.21 -6.20 -3.38
CA ASP A 47 -1.67 -7.59 -3.30
C ASP A 47 -3.19 -7.67 -3.10
N ALA A 48 -3.73 -6.83 -2.21
CA ALA A 48 -5.19 -6.75 -2.00
C ALA A 48 -5.93 -6.29 -3.26
N LEU A 49 -5.37 -5.35 -4.03
CA LEU A 49 -5.95 -4.92 -5.30
C LEU A 49 -5.93 -6.05 -6.33
N LEU A 50 -4.80 -6.74 -6.49
CA LEU A 50 -4.65 -7.84 -7.42
C LEU A 50 -5.61 -8.99 -7.09
N ALA A 51 -5.72 -9.37 -5.81
CA ALA A 51 -6.67 -10.39 -5.37
C ALA A 51 -8.13 -10.01 -5.68
N ARG A 52 -8.51 -8.74 -5.51
CA ARG A 52 -9.85 -8.26 -5.85
C ARG A 52 -10.11 -8.29 -7.36
N LEU A 53 -9.11 -7.95 -8.17
CA LEU A 53 -9.21 -8.04 -9.63
C LEU A 53 -9.36 -9.49 -10.09
N GLU A 54 -8.57 -10.40 -9.53
CA GLU A 54 -8.66 -11.83 -9.83
C GLU A 54 -10.06 -12.39 -9.50
N SER A 55 -10.57 -12.11 -8.30
CA SER A 55 -11.94 -12.49 -7.91
C SER A 55 -12.99 -11.97 -8.90
N GLY A 56 -12.91 -10.68 -9.25
CA GLY A 56 -13.86 -10.06 -10.18
C GLY A 56 -13.78 -10.63 -11.60
N LEU A 57 -12.59 -11.02 -12.05
CA LEU A 57 -12.42 -11.70 -13.34
C LEU A 57 -13.02 -13.11 -13.32
N ASP A 58 -12.88 -13.84 -12.21
CA ASP A 58 -13.46 -15.16 -12.05
C ASP A 58 -14.99 -15.12 -11.96
N GLU A 59 -15.56 -14.14 -11.25
CA GLU A 59 -16.99 -13.83 -11.26
C GLU A 59 -17.49 -13.56 -12.69
N ALA A 60 -16.80 -12.70 -13.43
CA ALA A 60 -17.16 -12.40 -14.81
C ALA A 60 -17.10 -13.63 -15.74
N ARG A 61 -16.09 -14.50 -15.58
CA ARG A 61 -15.98 -15.76 -16.34
C ARG A 61 -17.12 -16.73 -16.05
N ARG A 62 -17.65 -16.73 -14.83
CA ARG A 62 -18.82 -17.54 -14.45
C ARG A 62 -20.16 -16.89 -14.85
N GLY A 63 -20.14 -15.65 -15.32
CA GLY A 63 -21.33 -14.88 -15.64
C GLY A 63 -21.98 -14.19 -14.44
N ASP A 64 -21.30 -14.16 -13.29
CA ASP A 64 -21.73 -13.49 -12.05
C ASP A 64 -21.51 -11.97 -12.18
N LEU A 65 -22.18 -11.34 -13.14
CA LEU A 65 -22.04 -9.91 -13.43
C LEU A 65 -22.91 -9.07 -12.51
N ALA A 66 -22.46 -7.83 -12.25
CA ALA A 66 -23.24 -6.87 -11.49
C ALA A 66 -24.59 -6.54 -12.17
N GLU A 67 -25.64 -6.38 -11.38
CA GLU A 67 -26.97 -6.04 -11.89
C GLU A 67 -27.04 -4.63 -12.52
N GLY A 68 -27.74 -4.53 -13.65
CA GLY A 68 -27.99 -3.26 -14.34
C GLY A 68 -26.86 -2.82 -15.25
N SER A 69 -26.85 -1.54 -15.62
CA SER A 69 -25.81 -0.99 -16.48
C SER A 69 -24.50 -0.75 -15.73
N GLY A 70 -23.39 -0.62 -16.46
CA GLY A 70 -22.10 -0.23 -15.88
C GLY A 70 -22.16 1.13 -15.17
N GLU A 71 -22.95 2.08 -15.69
CA GLU A 71 -23.17 3.37 -15.04
C GLU A 71 -23.84 3.20 -13.67
N ASP A 72 -24.88 2.37 -13.60
CA ASP A 72 -25.59 2.10 -12.34
C ASP A 72 -24.67 1.43 -11.31
N ALA A 73 -23.85 0.47 -11.76
CA ALA A 73 -22.88 -0.19 -10.91
C ALA A 73 -21.86 0.80 -10.33
N ILE A 74 -21.29 1.67 -11.16
CA ILE A 74 -20.35 2.72 -10.73
C ILE A 74 -21.03 3.68 -9.74
N ARG A 75 -22.25 4.14 -10.05
CA ARG A 75 -23.02 5.05 -9.20
C ARG A 75 -23.30 4.45 -7.82
N ARG A 76 -23.64 3.15 -7.74
CA ARG A 76 -23.83 2.42 -6.48
C ARG A 76 -22.54 2.33 -5.68
N ALA A 77 -21.41 2.01 -6.33
CA ALA A 77 -20.11 1.91 -5.68
C ALA A 77 -19.67 3.24 -5.03
N PHE A 78 -19.75 4.35 -5.76
CA PHE A 78 -19.42 5.67 -5.22
C PHE A 78 -20.37 6.11 -4.09
N ARG A 79 -21.66 5.78 -4.17
CA ARG A 79 -22.62 6.07 -3.10
C ARG A 79 -22.25 5.33 -1.82
N ALA A 80 -21.92 4.04 -1.92
CA ALA A 80 -21.53 3.21 -0.78
C ALA A 80 -20.23 3.70 -0.12
N ALA A 81 -19.23 4.06 -0.94
CA ALA A 81 -17.95 4.59 -0.43
C ALA A 81 -18.14 5.90 0.36
N ARG A 82 -19.03 6.78 -0.10
CA ARG A 82 -19.31 8.05 0.59
C ARG A 82 -20.07 7.88 1.91
N THR A 83 -20.85 6.80 2.06
CA THR A 83 -21.56 6.49 3.31
C THR A 83 -20.72 5.72 4.32
N ALA A 84 -19.56 5.20 3.90
CA ALA A 84 -18.63 4.43 4.75
C ALA A 84 -17.54 5.32 5.41
N LEU A 85 -17.53 6.62 5.12
CA LEU A 85 -16.73 7.65 5.77
C LEU A 85 -17.55 8.37 6.84
#